data_AF-A0A1H9FFC4-F1
#
_entry.id   AF-A0A1H9FFC4-F1
#
_cell.length_a   1.000
_cell.length_b   1.000
_cell.length_c   1.000
_cell.angle_alpha   90.00
_cell.angle_beta   90.00
_cell.angle_gamma   90.00
#
_symmetry.space_group_name_H-M   'P 1'
#
loop_
_entity.id
_entity.type
_entity.pdbx_description
1 polymer ?
#
loop_
_entity_poly.entity_id
_entity_poly.type
_entity_poly.pdbx_seq_one_letter_code
_entity_poly.pdbx_strand_id
1 'polypeptide(L)'
;MKEAGMTEDKIKGGNMALIFGMAVFYAFLIALTLQFLVIHQWGAVGKISGDPALAKPSYANFMADYGTAFRTFKHGLLHSFIAGLFIALPIIGTNALFEKRSWKYTLINGGFWIVCLMLMGGIICAWT
;
A
#
# COMPACT_ATOMS: atom_id res chain seq x y z
N MET A 1 -4.40 19.39 12.53
CA MET A 1 -3.87 20.75 12.85
C MET A 1 -2.99 20.73 14.10
N LYS A 2 -3.56 20.50 15.29
CA LYS A 2 -2.83 20.56 16.58
C LYS A 2 -1.56 19.70 16.62
N GLU A 3 -1.70 18.39 16.44
CA GLU A 3 -0.55 17.46 16.55
C GLU A 3 0.48 17.64 15.42
N ALA A 4 0.05 18.17 14.26
CA ALA A 4 0.93 18.49 13.15
C ALA A 4 1.66 19.85 13.33
N GLY A 5 1.32 20.65 14.33
CA GLY A 5 1.86 22.01 14.50
C GLY A 5 1.54 22.94 13.32
N MET A 6 0.41 22.69 12.66
CA MET A 6 -0.08 23.49 11.54
C MET A 6 -0.82 24.73 12.04
N THR A 7 -0.45 25.89 11.51
CA THR A 7 -1.09 27.20 11.75
C THR A 7 -1.76 27.68 10.45
N GLU A 8 -2.66 28.64 10.54
CA GLU A 8 -3.31 29.21 9.36
C GLU A 8 -2.32 29.82 8.37
N ASP A 9 -1.28 30.49 8.87
CA ASP A 9 -0.25 31.09 8.02
C ASP A 9 0.50 30.04 7.19
N LYS A 10 0.74 28.85 7.76
CA LYS A 10 1.35 27.72 7.03
C LYS A 10 0.44 27.12 5.95
N ILE A 11 -0.88 27.32 6.05
CA ILE A 11 -1.85 26.84 5.06
C ILE A 11 -1.92 27.80 3.87
N LYS A 12 -1.92 29.12 4.13
CA LYS A 12 -2.15 30.16 3.12
C LYS A 12 -1.04 30.24 2.04
N GLY A 13 0.15 29.68 2.30
CA GLY A 13 1.27 29.69 1.35
C GLY A 13 1.39 28.47 0.42
N GLY A 14 0.50 27.47 0.52
CA GLY A 14 0.62 26.21 -0.22
C GLY A 14 0.08 26.24 -1.65
N ASN A 15 0.82 25.68 -2.62
CA ASN A 15 0.29 25.42 -3.96
C ASN A 15 -0.55 24.13 -3.97
N MET A 16 -1.88 24.27 -3.86
CA MET A 16 -2.79 23.14 -3.74
C MET A 16 -2.78 22.22 -4.97
N ALA A 17 -2.64 22.77 -6.18
CA ALA A 17 -2.57 21.96 -7.40
C ALA A 17 -1.35 21.03 -7.37
N LEU A 18 -0.19 21.55 -6.96
CA LEU A 18 1.01 20.74 -6.78
C LEU A 18 0.84 19.68 -5.69
N ILE A 19 0.26 20.04 -4.53
CA ILE A 19 0.06 19.11 -3.41
C ILE A 19 -0.83 17.94 -3.83
N PHE A 20 -1.98 18.21 -4.43
CA PHE A 20 -2.90 17.16 -4.87
C PHE A 20 -2.34 16.35 -6.04
N GLY A 21 -1.65 17.01 -6.99
CA GLY A 21 -0.98 16.31 -8.09
C GLY A 21 0.07 15.32 -7.57
N MET A 22 0.91 15.74 -6.62
CA MET A 22 1.90 14.85 -6.00
C MET A 22 1.26 13.75 -5.16
N ALA A 23 0.15 14.03 -4.47
CA ALA A 23 -0.57 13.01 -3.71
C ALA A 23 -1.08 11.88 -4.62
N VAL A 24 -1.66 12.22 -5.78
CA VAL A 24 -2.09 11.23 -6.79
C VAL A 24 -0.89 10.46 -7.35
N PHE A 25 0.20 11.16 -7.68
CA PHE A 25 1.43 10.51 -8.15
C PHE A 25 1.99 9.51 -7.13
N TYR A 26 2.07 9.88 -5.84
CA TYR A 26 2.51 8.96 -4.80
C TYR A 26 1.56 7.78 -4.61
N ALA A 27 0.24 8.01 -4.68
CA ALA A 27 -0.75 6.93 -4.63
C ALA A 27 -0.56 5.94 -5.79
N PHE A 28 -0.24 6.42 -6.99
CA PHE A 28 0.09 5.58 -8.14
C PHE A 28 1.36 4.73 -7.90
N LEU A 29 2.45 5.34 -7.40
CA LEU A 29 3.67 4.59 -7.07
C LEU A 29 3.44 3.52 -6.00
N ILE A 30 2.61 3.83 -4.99
CA ILE A 30 2.21 2.86 -3.97
C ILE A 30 1.43 1.70 -4.60
N ALA A 31 0.48 1.99 -5.50
CA ALA A 31 -0.31 0.97 -6.19
C ALA A 31 0.57 -0.01 -6.99
N LEU A 32 1.64 0.47 -7.64
CA LEU A 32 2.62 -0.37 -8.36
C LEU A 32 3.33 -1.37 -7.44
N THR A 33 3.54 -1.03 -6.17
CA THR A 33 4.13 -1.97 -5.20
C THR A 33 3.07 -2.86 -4.57
N LEU A 34 1.87 -2.32 -4.32
CA LEU A 34 0.80 -3.03 -3.62
C LEU A 34 0.35 -4.29 -4.34
N GLN A 35 0.37 -4.31 -5.67
CA GLN A 35 0.07 -5.52 -6.45
C GLN A 35 0.91 -6.72 -6.01
N PHE A 36 2.19 -6.55 -5.68
CA PHE A 36 3.05 -7.65 -5.24
C PHE A 36 2.73 -8.15 -3.82
N LEU A 37 2.07 -7.30 -3.00
CA LEU A 37 1.67 -7.65 -1.65
C LEU A 37 0.30 -8.31 -1.57
N VAL A 38 -0.59 -7.98 -2.51
CA VAL A 38 -2.01 -8.40 -2.45
C VAL A 38 -2.39 -9.44 -3.51
N ILE A 39 -1.53 -9.68 -4.52
CA ILE A 39 -1.78 -10.63 -5.60
C ILE A 39 -0.72 -11.74 -5.57
N HIS A 40 -1.13 -12.92 -5.10
CA HIS A 40 -0.24 -14.08 -4.94
C HIS A 40 0.34 -14.58 -6.27
N GLN A 41 -0.37 -14.36 -7.39
CA GLN A 41 0.04 -14.80 -8.72
C GLN A 41 1.37 -14.17 -9.16
N TRP A 42 1.70 -12.96 -8.70
CA TRP A 42 3.02 -12.37 -8.94
C TRP A 42 4.14 -13.19 -8.29
N GLY A 43 3.88 -13.81 -7.13
CA GLY A 43 4.81 -14.75 -6.51
C GLY A 43 5.03 -15.99 -7.37
N ALA A 44 3.96 -16.57 -7.93
CA ALA A 44 4.05 -17.71 -8.83
C ALA A 44 4.87 -17.39 -10.10
N VAL A 45 4.63 -16.22 -10.71
CA VAL A 45 5.40 -15.73 -11.87
C VAL A 45 6.87 -15.47 -11.50
N GLY A 46 7.14 -14.88 -10.34
CA GLY A 46 8.50 -14.66 -9.86
C GLY A 46 9.31 -15.95 -9.67
N LYS A 47 8.65 -17.07 -9.33
CA LYS A 47 9.30 -18.39 -9.18
C LYS A 47 9.75 -19.01 -10.50
N ILE A 48 9.19 -18.58 -11.61
CA ILE A 48 9.55 -19.03 -12.97
C ILE A 48 10.39 -17.99 -13.72
N SER A 49 11.17 -17.17 -12.99
CA SER A 49 12.00 -16.08 -13.54
C SER A 49 11.24 -14.96 -14.28
N GLY A 50 9.91 -14.91 -14.15
CA GLY A 50 9.09 -13.89 -14.79
C GLY A 50 8.66 -14.19 -16.22
N ASP A 51 9.07 -15.32 -16.81
CA ASP A 51 8.71 -15.70 -18.17
C ASP A 51 7.88 -17.00 -18.21
N PRO A 52 6.55 -16.88 -18.41
CA PRO A 52 5.66 -18.02 -18.59
C PRO A 52 6.05 -18.96 -19.74
N ALA A 53 6.76 -18.49 -20.77
CA ALA A 53 7.17 -19.32 -21.90
C ALA A 53 8.26 -20.34 -21.52
N LEU A 54 9.02 -20.06 -20.46
CA LEU A 54 10.07 -20.93 -19.93
C LEU A 54 9.59 -21.78 -18.75
N ALA A 55 8.30 -21.74 -18.43
CA ALA A 55 7.74 -22.39 -17.26
C ALA A 55 7.73 -23.92 -17.40
N LYS A 56 8.10 -24.62 -16.31
CA LYS A 56 7.91 -26.07 -16.21
C LYS A 56 6.41 -26.42 -16.10
N PRO A 57 5.99 -27.65 -16.43
CA PRO A 57 4.58 -28.08 -16.33
C PRO A 57 3.96 -27.84 -14.94
N SER A 58 4.76 -27.85 -13.87
CA SER A 58 4.31 -27.55 -12.51
C SER A 58 3.67 -26.15 -12.37
N TYR A 59 4.12 -25.16 -13.14
CA TYR A 59 3.52 -23.83 -13.12
C TYR A 59 2.12 -23.84 -13.74
N ALA A 60 1.97 -24.49 -14.90
CA ALA A 60 0.68 -24.59 -15.57
C ALA A 60 -0.35 -25.32 -14.68
N ASN A 61 0.05 -26.43 -14.06
CA ASN A 61 -0.80 -27.16 -13.11
C ASN A 61 -1.18 -26.28 -11.91
N PHE A 62 -0.21 -25.60 -11.30
CA PHE A 62 -0.47 -24.70 -10.17
C PHE A 62 -1.43 -23.56 -10.54
N MET A 63 -1.27 -22.97 -11.73
CA MET A 63 -2.15 -21.90 -12.20
C MET A 63 -3.54 -22.41 -12.59
N ALA A 64 -3.67 -23.65 -13.06
CA ALA A 64 -4.97 -24.28 -13.26
C ALA A 64 -5.72 -24.47 -11.93
N ASP A 65 -5.02 -24.85 -10.86
CA ASP A 65 -5.61 -25.06 -9.53
C ASP A 65 -5.88 -23.74 -8.78
N TYR A 66 -4.99 -22.75 -8.89
CA TYR A 66 -4.95 -21.57 -8.01
C TYR A 66 -4.87 -20.21 -8.71
N GLY A 67 -5.01 -20.14 -10.03
CA GLY A 67 -4.79 -18.93 -10.83
C GLY A 67 -5.66 -17.73 -10.42
N THR A 68 -6.83 -17.98 -9.83
CA THR A 68 -7.75 -16.95 -9.30
C THR A 68 -7.90 -17.01 -7.79
N ALA A 69 -7.18 -17.90 -7.11
CA ALA A 69 -7.27 -18.05 -5.67
C ALA A 69 -6.95 -16.73 -4.97
N PHE A 70 -7.81 -16.37 -4.00
CA PHE A 70 -7.70 -15.17 -3.18
C PHE A 70 -7.80 -13.82 -3.90
N ARG A 71 -8.19 -13.77 -5.18
CA ARG A 71 -8.49 -12.53 -5.93
C ARG A 71 -9.79 -11.89 -5.43
N THR A 72 -9.77 -11.36 -4.21
CA THR A 72 -10.97 -10.84 -3.53
C THR A 72 -10.67 -9.58 -2.73
N PHE A 73 -11.67 -8.72 -2.56
CA PHE A 73 -11.53 -7.47 -1.81
C PHE A 73 -11.07 -7.70 -0.36
N LYS A 74 -11.69 -8.66 0.34
CA LYS A 74 -11.36 -9.00 1.74
C LYS A 74 -9.90 -9.45 1.90
N HIS A 75 -9.37 -10.15 0.90
CA HIS A 75 -7.99 -10.65 0.92
C HIS A 75 -7.00 -9.51 0.73
N GLY A 76 -7.23 -8.64 -0.26
CA GLY A 76 -6.41 -7.44 -0.46
C GLY A 76 -6.45 -6.50 0.74
N LEU A 77 -7.63 -6.32 1.35
CA LEU A 77 -7.81 -5.55 2.56
C LEU A 77 -6.98 -6.10 3.73
N LEU A 78 -6.97 -7.42 3.93
CA LEU A 78 -6.18 -8.06 4.99
C LEU A 78 -4.67 -7.86 4.79
N HIS A 79 -4.16 -8.14 3.60
CA HIS A 79 -2.73 -7.98 3.31
C HIS A 79 -2.28 -6.52 3.42
N SER A 80 -3.10 -5.59 2.98
CA SER A 80 -2.80 -4.17 3.11
C SER A 80 -2.97 -3.63 4.54
N PHE A 81 -3.85 -4.21 5.36
CA PHE A 81 -3.87 -3.95 6.80
C PHE A 81 -2.54 -4.35 7.44
N ILE A 82 -2.02 -5.54 7.13
CA ILE A 82 -0.72 -6.03 7.63
C ILE A 82 0.40 -5.09 7.18
N ALA A 83 0.43 -4.70 5.90
CA ALA A 83 1.42 -3.74 5.39
C ALA A 83 1.29 -2.37 6.08
N GLY A 84 0.08 -1.86 6.29
CA GLY A 84 -0.12 -0.61 7.02
C GLY A 84 0.37 -0.70 8.47
N LEU A 85 0.03 -1.77 9.18
CA LEU A 85 0.32 -1.95 10.60
C LEU A 85 1.81 -2.17 10.87
N PHE A 86 2.48 -2.97 10.04
CA PHE A 86 3.87 -3.40 10.26
C PHE A 86 4.90 -2.71 9.37
N ILE A 87 4.48 -1.92 8.37
CA ILE A 87 5.38 -1.14 7.52
C ILE A 87 5.08 0.36 7.65
N ALA A 88 3.86 0.79 7.28
CA ALA A 88 3.56 2.23 7.23
C ALA A 88 3.58 2.90 8.61
N LEU A 89 2.91 2.29 9.60
CA LEU A 89 2.84 2.82 10.96
C LEU A 89 4.24 2.93 11.62
N PRO A 90 5.12 1.91 11.56
CA PRO A 90 6.49 2.03 12.07
C PRO A 90 7.32 3.10 11.36
N ILE A 91 7.25 3.23 10.03
CA ILE A 91 7.98 4.26 9.29
C ILE A 91 7.56 5.67 9.76
N ILE A 92 6.26 5.90 9.87
CA ILE A 92 5.70 7.18 10.36
C ILE A 92 6.10 7.39 11.83
N GLY A 93 6.03 6.34 12.66
CA GLY A 93 6.41 6.39 14.07
C GLY A 93 7.88 6.74 14.27
N THR A 94 8.79 6.13 13.51
CA THR A 94 10.22 6.42 13.56
C THR A 94 10.49 7.87 13.18
N ASN A 95 9.91 8.37 12.08
CA ASN A 95 10.08 9.78 11.70
C ASN A 95 9.52 10.73 12.77
N ALA A 96 8.34 10.40 13.31
CA ALA A 96 7.71 11.16 14.39
C ALA A 96 8.61 11.25 15.64
N LEU A 97 9.35 10.20 16.00
CA LEU A 97 10.31 10.24 17.12
C LEU A 97 11.44 11.25 16.88
N PHE A 98 12.06 11.23 15.69
CA PHE A 98 13.14 12.15 15.35
C PHE A 98 12.65 13.60 15.22
N GLU A 99 11.41 13.80 14.80
CA GLU A 99 10.75 15.11 14.74
C GLU A 99 10.15 15.56 16.08
N LYS A 100 10.31 14.78 17.17
CA LYS A 100 9.70 15.03 18.49
C LYS A 100 8.18 15.25 18.42
N ARG A 101 7.49 14.54 17.52
CA ARG A 101 6.03 14.53 17.42
C ARG A 101 5.42 13.63 18.48
N SER A 102 4.15 13.87 18.78
CA SER A 102 3.42 13.07 19.77
C SER A 102 3.09 11.67 19.24
N TRP A 103 2.88 10.72 20.14
CA TRP A 103 2.36 9.39 19.77
C TRP A 103 0.98 9.48 19.09
N LYS A 104 0.19 10.53 19.40
CA LYS A 104 -1.09 10.79 18.72
C LYS A 104 -0.89 11.13 17.26
N TYR A 105 0.14 11.92 16.91
CA TYR A 105 0.51 12.18 15.53
C TYR A 105 0.81 10.88 14.78
N THR A 106 1.56 9.97 15.39
CA THR A 106 1.87 8.65 14.82
C THR A 106 0.60 7.84 14.56
N LEU A 107 -0.31 7.75 15.54
CA LEU A 107 -1.54 6.96 15.37
C LEU A 107 -2.51 7.57 14.37
N ILE A 108 -2.62 8.90 14.31
CA ILE A 108 -3.51 9.57 13.35
C ILE A 108 -3.00 9.36 11.92
N ASN A 109 -1.73 9.66 11.66
CA ASN A 109 -1.17 9.52 10.31
C ASN A 109 -0.97 8.06 9.92
N GLY A 110 -0.51 7.22 10.85
CA GLY A 110 -0.37 5.79 10.62
C GLY A 110 -1.71 5.11 10.41
N GLY A 111 -2.71 5.41 11.23
CA GLY A 111 -4.08 4.91 11.06
C GLY A 111 -4.72 5.36 9.75
N PHE A 112 -4.51 6.62 9.35
CA PHE A 112 -4.92 7.11 8.03
C PHE A 112 -4.30 6.25 6.91
N TRP A 113 -2.99 6.03 6.94
CA TRP A 113 -2.31 5.22 5.92
C TRP A 113 -2.73 3.75 5.94
N ILE A 114 -2.99 3.16 7.12
CA ILE A 114 -3.57 1.81 7.22
C ILE A 114 -4.88 1.74 6.45
N VAL A 115 -5.80 2.69 6.67
CA VAL A 115 -7.10 2.71 5.98
C VAL A 115 -6.93 2.93 4.48
N CYS A 116 -6.07 3.87 4.06
CA CYS A 116 -5.79 4.10 2.65
C CYS A 116 -5.25 2.84 1.96
N LEU A 117 -4.25 2.19 2.56
CA LEU A 117 -3.66 0.97 2.01
C LEU A 117 -4.70 -0.16 1.95
N MET A 118 -5.49 -0.35 3.01
CA MET A 118 -6.58 -1.36 3.04
C MET A 118 -7.54 -1.20 1.86
N LEU A 119 -8.00 0.03 1.59
CA LEU A 119 -8.92 0.31 0.49
C LEU A 119 -8.24 0.10 -0.88
N MET A 120 -7.03 0.65 -1.06
CA MET A 120 -6.26 0.48 -2.29
C MET A 120 -5.99 -1.00 -2.59
N GLY A 121 -5.51 -1.76 -1.60
CA GLY A 121 -5.19 -3.17 -1.75
C GLY A 121 -6.41 -4.05 -1.98
N GLY A 122 -7.51 -3.76 -1.28
CA GLY A 122 -8.79 -4.42 -1.52
C GLY A 122 -9.24 -4.25 -2.97
N ILE A 123 -9.19 -3.02 -3.51
CA ILE A 123 -9.53 -2.74 -4.91
C ILE A 123 -8.58 -3.47 -5.85
N ILE A 124 -7.26 -3.32 -5.69
CA ILE A 124 -6.24 -3.93 -6.57
C ILE A 124 -6.33 -5.47 -6.57
N CYS A 125 -6.63 -6.09 -5.42
CA CYS A 125 -6.76 -7.53 -5.32
C CYS A 125 -8.05 -8.06 -5.97
N ALA A 126 -9.16 -7.31 -5.85
CA ALA A 126 -10.45 -7.65 -6.43
C ALA A 126 -10.54 -7.33 -7.93
N TRP A 127 -9.70 -6.43 -8.43
CA TRP A 127 -9.71 -5.97 -9.81
C TRP A 127 -9.18 -7.06 -10.75
N THR A 128 -10.08 -7.84 -11.33
CA THR A 128 -9.80 -8.88 -12.34
C THR A 128 -9.93 -8.32 -13.75
#